data_AF-A0A4Q8L918-F1
#
_entry.id   AF-A0A4Q8L918-F1
#
_cell.length_a   1.000
_cell.length_b   1.000
_cell.length_c   1.000
_cell.angle_alpha   90.00
_cell.angle_beta   90.00
_cell.angle_gamma   90.00
#
_symmetry.space_group_name_H-M   'P 1'
#
loop_
_entity.id
_entity.type
_entity.pdbx_description
1 polymer ?
#
loop_
_entity_poly.entity_id
_entity_poly.type
_entity_poly.pdbx_seq_one_letter_code
_entity_poly.pdbx_strand_id
1 'polypeptide(L)'
;MRFLKSHALLIASVLLYGVSLFLPALYGGGSYLVGLVLLIFGALPLADSSSFAWLANGLYAAALIAYLMRRTRVVLVLSLLAFGVGLDTVRVDRFPLDEGGMNVMRQAFGEGFYVWEVSFLLLAASAAVPLLRARKNQPPPLPPV
;
A
#
# COMPACT_ATOMS: atom_id res chain seq x y z
N MET A 1 4.25 -5.47 -26.84
CA MET A 1 4.49 -4.14 -26.24
C MET A 1 3.25 -3.34 -25.82
N ARG A 2 2.09 -3.40 -26.51
CA ARG A 2 0.87 -2.63 -26.10
C ARG A 2 0.29 -3.03 -24.73
N PHE A 3 0.30 -4.33 -24.39
CA PHE A 3 -0.18 -4.84 -23.10
C PHE A 3 0.62 -4.30 -21.91
N LEU A 4 1.96 -4.31 -22.01
CA LEU A 4 2.85 -3.74 -20.97
C LEU A 4 2.58 -2.25 -20.73
N LYS A 5 2.30 -1.47 -21.78
CA LYS A 5 2.00 -0.04 -21.63
C LYS A 5 0.68 0.21 -20.89
N SER A 6 -0.34 -0.60 -21.14
CA SER A 6 -1.65 -0.47 -20.48
C SER A 6 -1.63 -0.86 -19.00
N HIS A 7 -0.71 -1.75 -18.60
CA HIS A 7 -0.61 -2.28 -17.25
C HIS A 7 0.69 -1.88 -16.53
N ALA A 8 1.46 -0.94 -17.09
CA ALA A 8 2.77 -0.55 -16.55
C ALA A 8 2.71 -0.11 -15.09
N LEU A 9 1.70 0.70 -14.73
CA LEU A 9 1.50 1.19 -13.36
C LEU A 9 1.15 0.07 -12.38
N LEU A 10 0.32 -0.89 -12.81
CA LEU A 10 0.00 -2.07 -12.00
C LEU A 10 1.26 -2.92 -11.77
N ILE A 11 2.02 -3.21 -12.84
CA ILE A 11 3.23 -4.03 -12.76
C ILE A 11 4.24 -3.34 -11.84
N ALA A 12 4.45 -2.04 -12.01
CA ALA A 12 5.35 -1.26 -11.15
C ALA A 12 4.87 -1.29 -9.68
N SER A 13 3.58 -1.13 -9.43
CA SER A 13 2.98 -1.26 -8.09
C SER A 13 3.31 -2.62 -7.45
N VAL A 14 3.05 -3.72 -8.15
CA VAL A 14 3.29 -5.08 -7.64
C VAL A 14 4.77 -5.32 -7.38
N LEU A 15 5.65 -4.87 -8.29
CA LEU A 15 7.09 -4.99 -8.11
C LEU A 15 7.60 -4.17 -6.93
N LEU A 16 7.17 -2.92 -6.78
CA LEU A 16 7.57 -2.09 -5.64
C LEU A 16 7.06 -2.68 -4.32
N TYR A 17 5.82 -3.17 -4.28
CA TYR A 17 5.32 -3.88 -3.11
C TYR A 17 6.22 -5.08 -2.78
N GLY A 18 6.55 -5.91 -3.76
CA GLY A 18 7.46 -7.05 -3.57
C GLY A 18 8.85 -6.64 -3.08
N VAL A 19 9.45 -5.60 -3.67
CA VAL A 19 10.75 -5.06 -3.26
C VAL A 19 10.71 -4.54 -1.83
N SER A 20 9.64 -3.84 -1.44
CA SER A 20 9.49 -3.29 -0.09
C SER A 20 9.58 -4.34 1.02
N LEU A 21 9.19 -5.59 0.74
CA LEU A 21 9.25 -6.68 1.71
C LEU A 21 10.69 -7.07 2.07
N PHE A 22 11.65 -6.84 1.18
CA PHE A 22 13.06 -7.17 1.42
C PHE A 22 13.90 -5.98 1.91
N LEU A 23 13.26 -4.81 2.04
CA LEU A 23 13.91 -3.61 2.51
C LEU A 23 13.69 -3.40 4.02
N PRO A 24 14.63 -2.73 4.71
CA PRO A 24 14.41 -2.17 6.03
C PRO A 24 13.16 -1.30 6.04
N ALA A 25 12.21 -1.60 6.93
CA ALA A 25 10.96 -0.85 7.07
C ALA A 25 10.98 0.03 8.33
N LEU A 26 11.60 -0.44 9.41
CA LEU A 26 11.73 0.28 10.68
C LEU A 26 13.16 0.13 11.21
N TYR A 27 13.75 1.23 11.68
CA TYR A 27 15.04 1.25 12.38
C TYR A 27 14.83 1.49 13.87
N GLY A 28 15.56 0.77 14.72
CA GLY A 28 15.47 0.91 16.17
C GLY A 28 16.47 0.02 16.92
N GLY A 29 16.95 0.49 18.07
CA GLY A 29 17.83 -0.31 18.95
C GLY A 29 19.18 -0.73 18.33
N GLY A 30 19.68 0.02 17.34
CA GLY A 30 20.91 -0.35 16.60
C GLY A 30 20.71 -1.42 15.53
N SER A 31 19.46 -1.80 15.23
CA SER A 31 19.09 -2.79 14.23
C SER A 31 17.90 -2.29 13.38
N TYR A 32 17.38 -3.16 12.51
CA TYR A 32 16.23 -2.89 11.66
C TYR A 32 15.31 -4.09 11.52
N LEU A 33 14.06 -3.82 11.20
CA LEU A 33 13.05 -4.82 10.88
C LEU A 33 12.71 -4.71 9.39
N VAL A 34 12.76 -5.83 8.68
CA VAL A 34 12.42 -5.89 7.24
C VAL A 34 10.93 -6.01 7.01
N GLY A 35 10.45 -5.52 5.87
CA GLY A 35 9.03 -5.52 5.51
C GLY A 35 8.38 -6.91 5.52
N LEU A 36 9.10 -7.97 5.16
CA LEU A 36 8.60 -9.34 5.14
C LEU A 36 8.23 -9.83 6.55
N VAL A 37 9.08 -9.52 7.54
CA VAL A 37 8.83 -9.86 8.94
C VAL A 37 7.58 -9.12 9.43
N LEU A 38 7.44 -7.84 9.08
CA LEU A 38 6.23 -7.06 9.39
C LEU A 38 4.97 -7.59 8.68
N LEU A 39 5.08 -8.10 7.46
CA LEU A 39 3.93 -8.67 6.76
C LEU A 39 3.43 -9.93 7.47
N ILE A 40 4.35 -10.81 7.90
CA ILE A 40 4.03 -12.10 8.53
C ILE A 40 3.56 -11.89 9.98
N PHE A 41 4.31 -11.10 10.76
CA PHE A 41 4.12 -10.98 12.21
C PHE A 41 3.46 -9.67 12.64
N GLY A 42 3.40 -8.66 11.78
CA GLY A 42 2.76 -7.36 12.10
C GLY A 42 1.24 -7.44 12.28
N ALA A 43 0.63 -8.60 11.98
CA ALA A 43 -0.74 -8.91 12.36
C ALA A 43 -0.90 -9.22 13.86
N LEU A 44 0.16 -9.65 14.54
CA LEU A 44 0.09 -10.03 15.95
C LEU A 44 -0.10 -8.81 16.87
N PRO A 45 0.58 -7.66 16.63
CA PRO A 45 0.31 -6.41 17.36
C PRO A 45 -1.09 -5.80 17.13
N LEU A 46 -1.84 -6.19 16.08
CA LEU A 46 -3.24 -5.76 15.93
C LEU A 46 -4.11 -6.23 17.12
N ALA A 47 -3.70 -7.30 17.82
CA ALA A 47 -4.36 -7.75 19.04
C ALA A 47 -4.09 -6.83 20.26
N ASP A 48 -2.95 -6.14 20.27
CA ASP A 48 -2.47 -5.30 21.39
C ASP A 48 -2.61 -3.78 21.13
N SER A 49 -3.28 -3.39 20.04
CA SER A 49 -3.97 -2.09 19.84
C SER A 49 -3.16 -0.81 19.55
N SER A 50 -1.98 -0.86 18.93
CA SER A 50 -1.22 0.38 18.62
C SER A 50 -1.16 0.82 17.15
N SER A 51 -1.54 0.00 16.16
CA SER A 51 -1.66 0.45 14.76
C SER A 51 -2.53 -0.46 13.91
N PHE A 52 -3.30 0.15 13.00
CA PHE A 52 -4.10 -0.53 11.99
C PHE A 52 -3.37 -0.71 10.66
N ALA A 53 -2.11 -0.28 10.54
CA ALA A 53 -1.37 -0.25 9.29
C ALA A 53 -1.29 -1.60 8.57
N TRP A 54 -1.29 -2.71 9.31
CA TRP A 54 -1.27 -4.03 8.70
C TRP A 54 -2.49 -4.32 7.80
N LEU A 55 -3.65 -3.70 8.09
CA LEU A 55 -4.85 -3.83 7.24
C LEU A 55 -4.64 -3.27 5.82
N ALA A 56 -3.67 -2.38 5.62
CA ALA A 56 -3.31 -1.88 4.28
C ALA A 56 -2.92 -3.02 3.32
N ASN A 57 -2.28 -4.08 3.83
CA ASN A 57 -1.93 -5.26 3.02
C ASN A 57 -3.17 -5.97 2.48
N GLY A 58 -4.19 -6.14 3.32
CA GLY A 58 -5.47 -6.72 2.94
C GLY A 58 -6.24 -5.85 1.94
N LEU A 59 -6.24 -4.53 2.16
CA LEU A 59 -6.84 -3.56 1.24
C LEU A 59 -6.14 -3.56 -0.12
N TYR A 60 -4.81 -3.64 -0.14
CA TYR A 60 -4.02 -3.74 -1.37
C TYR A 60 -4.31 -5.04 -2.12
N ALA A 61 -4.34 -6.18 -1.43
CA ALA A 61 -4.71 -7.46 -2.03
C ALA A 61 -6.13 -7.43 -2.62
N ALA A 62 -7.11 -6.86 -1.89
CA ALA A 62 -8.47 -6.67 -2.37
C ALA A 62 -8.53 -5.74 -3.59
N ALA A 63 -7.70 -4.69 -3.63
CA ALA A 63 -7.59 -3.79 -4.78
C ALA A 63 -7.03 -4.52 -6.02
N LEU A 64 -6.05 -5.39 -5.85
CA LEU A 64 -5.53 -6.24 -6.95
C LEU A 64 -6.62 -7.18 -7.48
N ILE A 65 -7.39 -7.83 -6.61
CA ILE A 65 -8.52 -8.67 -7.02
C ILE A 65 -9.57 -7.84 -7.78
N ALA A 66 -9.93 -6.67 -7.26
CA ALA A 66 -10.86 -5.75 -7.92
C ALA A 66 -10.36 -5.30 -9.31
N TYR A 67 -9.03 -5.17 -9.48
CA TYR A 67 -8.40 -4.87 -10.77
C TYR A 67 -8.64 -6.00 -11.77
N LEU A 68 -8.42 -7.25 -11.35
CA LEU A 68 -8.69 -8.44 -12.18
C LEU A 68 -10.17 -8.55 -12.56
N MET A 69 -11.07 -8.16 -11.66
CA MET A 69 -12.51 -8.07 -11.91
C MET A 69 -12.94 -6.84 -12.72
N ARG A 70 -11.99 -6.01 -13.18
CA ARG A 70 -12.21 -4.77 -13.94
C ARG A 70 -13.08 -3.73 -13.22
N ARG A 71 -13.10 -3.74 -11.88
CA ARG A 71 -13.87 -2.80 -11.06
C ARG A 71 -13.04 -1.54 -10.76
N THR A 72 -12.76 -0.72 -11.78
CA THR A 72 -11.79 0.41 -11.71
C THR A 72 -12.04 1.38 -10.55
N ARG A 73 -13.30 1.73 -10.25
CA ARG A 73 -13.63 2.61 -9.12
C ARG A 73 -13.31 1.98 -7.77
N VAL A 74 -13.55 0.67 -7.64
CA VAL A 74 -13.25 -0.08 -6.41
C VAL A 74 -11.74 -0.16 -6.20
N VAL A 75 -10.96 -0.40 -7.26
CA VAL A 75 -9.49 -0.36 -7.19
C VAL A 75 -9.01 0.97 -6.64
N LEU A 76 -9.53 2.09 -7.17
CA LEU A 76 -9.12 3.42 -6.72
C LEU A 76 -9.42 3.62 -5.23
N VAL A 77 -10.65 3.32 -4.80
CA VAL A 77 -11.06 3.48 -3.39
C VAL A 77 -10.20 2.60 -2.47
N LEU A 78 -10.07 1.31 -2.77
CA LEU A 78 -9.31 0.39 -1.93
C LEU A 78 -7.82 0.75 -1.87
N SER A 79 -7.22 1.21 -2.98
CA SER A 79 -5.81 1.62 -3.00
C SER A 79 -5.56 2.89 -2.20
N LEU A 80 -6.49 3.85 -2.25
CA LEU A 80 -6.41 5.08 -1.44
C LEU A 80 -6.65 4.78 0.05
N LEU A 81 -7.54 3.85 0.37
CA LEU A 81 -7.71 3.37 1.74
C LEU A 81 -6.46 2.63 2.22
N ALA A 82 -5.84 1.78 1.39
CA ALA A 82 -4.60 1.10 1.71
C ALA A 82 -3.49 2.11 2.05
N PHE A 83 -3.32 3.16 1.22
CA PHE A 83 -2.39 4.26 1.49
C PHE A 83 -2.71 4.98 2.81
N GLY A 84 -3.96 5.41 3.01
CA GLY A 84 -4.36 6.13 4.23
C GLY A 84 -4.18 5.29 5.50
N VAL A 85 -4.49 4.00 5.45
CA VAL A 85 -4.29 3.06 6.55
C VAL A 85 -2.81 2.74 6.74
N GLY A 86 -2.02 2.63 5.67
CA GLY A 86 -0.58 2.41 5.74
C GLY A 86 0.14 3.52 6.50
N LEU A 87 -0.28 4.77 6.31
CA LEU A 87 0.27 5.93 7.02
C LEU A 87 0.05 5.88 8.53
N ASP A 88 -0.87 5.04 9.02
CA ASP A 88 -1.02 4.77 10.45
C ASP A 88 0.24 4.15 11.08
N THR A 89 1.16 3.59 10.26
CA THR A 89 2.50 3.15 10.69
C THR A 89 3.26 4.27 11.38
N VAL A 90 2.94 5.54 11.09
CA VAL A 90 3.58 6.68 11.74
C VAL A 90 3.36 6.70 13.25
N ARG A 91 2.25 6.11 13.73
CA ARG A 91 1.94 5.99 15.16
C ARG A 91 2.67 4.85 15.86
N VAL A 92 3.40 4.00 15.12
CA VAL A 92 4.16 2.88 15.68
C VAL A 92 5.45 3.41 16.33
N ASP A 93 5.41 3.62 17.63
CA ASP A 93 6.58 4.09 18.39
C ASP A 93 7.49 2.95 18.87
N ARG A 94 6.93 1.74 19.03
CA ARG A 94 7.67 0.55 19.47
C ARG A 94 7.43 -0.60 18.52
N PHE A 95 8.43 -1.45 18.34
CA PHE A 95 8.27 -2.73 17.67
C PHE A 95 9.08 -3.82 18.36
N PRO A 96 8.63 -5.09 18.34
CA PRO A 96 9.39 -6.20 18.85
C PRO A 96 10.62 -6.42 17.96
N LEU A 97 11.82 -6.36 18.55
CA LEU A 97 13.07 -6.60 17.83
C LEU A 97 13.31 -8.09 17.61
N ASP A 98 12.86 -8.91 18.56
CA ASP A 98 13.03 -10.36 18.55
C ASP A 98 11.76 -11.09 19.02
N GLU A 99 11.78 -12.41 18.84
CA GLU A 99 10.73 -13.34 19.27
C GLU A 99 10.63 -13.45 20.81
N GLY A 100 11.63 -12.92 21.54
CA GLY A 100 11.68 -12.87 23.00
C GLY A 100 10.84 -11.76 23.62
N GLY A 101 10.23 -10.88 22.79
CA GLY A 101 9.38 -9.80 23.25
C GLY A 101 10.13 -8.52 23.64
N MET A 102 11.42 -8.42 23.30
CA MET A 102 12.18 -7.19 23.51
C MET A 102 11.69 -6.10 22.56
N ASN A 103 10.93 -5.16 23.08
CA ASN A 103 10.46 -4.00 22.33
C ASN A 103 11.52 -2.91 22.27
N VAL A 104 11.80 -2.39 21.08
CA VAL A 104 12.67 -1.24 20.87
C VAL A 104 11.90 -0.02 20.39
N MET A 105 12.42 1.16 20.73
CA MET A 105 11.93 2.42 20.17
C MET A 105 12.27 2.52 18.70
N ARG A 106 11.27 2.87 17.88
CA ARG A 106 11.47 3.27 16.50
C ARG A 106 12.21 4.60 16.47
N GLN A 107 13.38 4.59 15.84
CA GLN A 107 14.21 5.78 15.64
C GLN A 107 13.95 6.42 14.28
N ALA A 108 13.70 5.61 13.25
CA ALA A 108 13.42 6.10 11.90
C ALA A 108 12.59 5.08 11.10
N PHE A 109 11.95 5.55 10.03
CA PHE A 109 11.42 4.67 8.98
C PHE A 109 12.53 4.29 8.02
N GLY A 110 12.49 3.04 7.57
CA GLY A 110 13.33 2.59 6.47
C GLY A 110 12.69 2.81 5.11
N GLU A 111 13.52 2.66 4.09
CA GLU A 111 13.17 2.76 2.69
C GLU A 111 12.01 1.83 2.29
N GLY A 112 11.89 0.66 2.94
CA GLY A 112 10.80 -0.29 2.74
C GLY A 112 9.44 0.33 3.00
N PHE A 113 9.30 1.17 4.04
CA PHE A 113 8.04 1.87 4.33
C PHE A 113 7.64 2.80 3.18
N TYR A 114 8.56 3.62 2.68
CA TYR A 114 8.26 4.55 1.59
C TYR A 114 7.96 3.84 0.27
N VAL A 115 8.73 2.78 -0.05
CA VAL A 115 8.51 1.97 -1.26
C VAL A 115 7.16 1.26 -1.21
N TRP A 116 6.76 0.78 -0.03
CA TRP A 116 5.46 0.17 0.23
C TRP A 116 4.31 1.16 0.01
N GLU A 117 4.39 2.37 0.57
CA GLU A 117 3.38 3.42 0.35
C GLU A 117 3.26 3.85 -1.11
N VAL A 118 4.40 4.00 -1.80
CA VAL A 118 4.41 4.34 -3.24
C VAL A 118 3.74 3.25 -4.07
N SER A 119 3.84 1.99 -3.67
CA SER A 119 3.14 0.89 -4.36
C SER A 119 1.62 1.13 -4.36
N PHE A 120 1.03 1.53 -3.23
CA PHE A 120 -0.40 1.81 -3.12
C PHE A 120 -0.83 2.97 -4.02
N LEU A 121 -0.02 4.03 -4.07
CA LEU A 121 -0.26 5.18 -4.94
C LEU A 121 -0.18 4.82 -6.42
N LEU A 122 0.75 3.93 -6.82
CA LEU A 122 0.84 3.46 -8.21
C LEU A 122 -0.38 2.62 -8.60
N LEU A 123 -0.90 1.77 -7.70
CA LEU A 123 -2.14 1.04 -7.94
C LEU A 123 -3.33 2.00 -8.09
N ALA A 124 -3.43 3.01 -7.22
CA ALA A 124 -4.43 4.06 -7.32
C ALA A 124 -4.33 4.80 -8.66
N ALA A 125 -3.12 5.19 -9.08
CA ALA A 125 -2.88 5.86 -10.36
C ALA A 125 -3.27 5.00 -11.57
N SER A 126 -3.06 3.68 -11.47
CA SER A 126 -3.46 2.72 -12.51
C SER A 126 -4.97 2.73 -12.78
N ALA A 127 -5.78 3.06 -11.76
CA ALA A 127 -7.23 3.20 -11.86
C ALA A 127 -7.68 4.63 -12.15
N ALA A 128 -6.99 5.64 -11.60
CA ALA A 128 -7.32 7.05 -11.79
C ALA A 128 -7.15 7.50 -13.25
N VAL A 129 -6.04 7.12 -13.90
CA VAL A 129 -5.74 7.57 -15.27
C VAL A 129 -6.84 7.19 -16.27
N PRO A 130 -7.33 5.92 -16.33
CA PRO A 130 -8.46 5.56 -17.18
C PRO A 130 -9.75 6.31 -16.85
N LEU A 131 -10.07 6.50 -15.57
CA LEU A 131 -11.29 7.21 -15.13
C LEU A 131 -11.29 8.68 -15.55
N LEU A 132 -10.15 9.37 -15.39
CA LEU A 132 -10.00 10.76 -15.79
C LEU A 132 -10.10 10.93 -17.31
N ARG A 133 -9.53 10.00 -18.09
CA ARG A 133 -9.67 9.99 -19.56
C ARG A 133 -11.11 9.76 -20.00
N ALA A 134 -11.82 8.84 -19.35
CA ALA A 134 -13.23 8.58 -19.64
C ALA A 134 -14.11 9.82 -19.36
N ARG A 135 -13.85 10.52 -18.25
CA ARG A 135 -14.56 11.77 -17.90
C ARG A 135 -14.29 12.89 -18.92
N LYS A 136 -13.03 13.05 -19.37
CA LYS A 136 -12.66 14.08 -20.36
C LYS A 136 -13.34 13.85 -21.72
N ASN A 137 -13.60 12.59 -22.07
CA ASN A 137 -14.20 12.22 -23.35
C ASN A 137 -15.74 12.16 -23.32
N GLN A 138 -16.38 12.45 -22.18
CA GLN A 138 -17.84 12.56 -22.14
C GLN A 138 -18.30 13.81 -22.89
N PRO A 139 -19.22 13.71 -23.87
CA PRO A 139 -19.81 14.87 -24.49
C PRO A 139 -20.58 15.71 -23.46
N PRO A 140 -20.71 17.03 -23.66
CA PRO A 140 -21.46 17.89 -22.75
C PRO A 140 -22.90 17.38 -22.60
N PRO A 141 -23.52 17.56 -21.41
CA PRO A 141 -24.91 17.20 -21.20
C PRO A 141 -25.79 17.97 -22.19
N LEU A 142 -26.81 17.28 -22.74
CA LEU A 142 -27.78 17.91 -23.63
C LEU A 142 -28.50 19.05 -22.89
N PRO A 143 -28.83 20.16 -23.58
CA PRO A 143 -29.61 21.23 -22.98
C PRO A 143 -30.98 20.70 -22.50
N PRO A 144 -31.55 21.27 -21.42
CA PRO A 144 -32.90 20.94 -20.99
C PRO A 144 -33.90 21.26 -22.12
N VAL A 145 -34.88 20.35 -22.31
CA VAL A 145 -35.98 20.47 -23.29
C VAL A 145 -37.03 21.46 -22.80
#